data_AF-F4LU42-F1
#
_entry.id   AF-F4LU42-F1
#
_cell.length_a   1.000
_cell.length_b   1.000
_cell.length_c   1.000
_cell.angle_alpha   90.00
_cell.angle_beta   90.00
_cell.angle_gamma   90.00
#
_symmetry.space_group_name_H-M   'P 1'
#
loop_
_entity.id
_entity.type
_entity.pdbx_description
1 polymer ?
#
loop_
_entity_poly.entity_id
_entity_poly.type
_entity_poly.pdbx_seq_one_letter_code
_entity_poly.pdbx_strand_id
1 'polypeptide(L)'
;MLKKMLTILLSVIMTMSMGSAAFAAEQLNNINNVSKPVTMSMDELINYLNSIDFGSDITFAPLMQTKSSNQDLITFDSLYEVEIYFKELLVKRAETTQFGQSKPQSENHTTRANTANTGWYTNTCWWWGGGNTSLLSRTNAEVRFYYNNGVASNISVTDSYMTGIVGATWTHRSGSATSKGGINAVIKVTETWLIGLDIWGFPVGASFNETLTSPTLSVR
;
A
#
# COMPACT_ATOMS: atom_id res chain seq x y z
N MET A 1 31.51 -4.22 -17.73
CA MET A 1 31.70 -3.58 -16.41
C MET A 1 30.48 -2.79 -15.94
N LEU A 2 29.75 -2.11 -16.84
CA LEU A 2 28.51 -1.36 -16.53
C LEU A 2 27.42 -2.17 -15.81
N LYS A 3 27.22 -3.45 -16.18
CA LYS A 3 26.21 -4.33 -15.56
C LYS A 3 26.51 -4.66 -14.09
N LYS A 4 27.79 -4.77 -13.70
CA LYS A 4 28.18 -5.00 -12.30
C LYS A 4 28.04 -3.74 -11.46
N MET A 5 28.26 -2.55 -12.04
CA MET A 5 28.01 -1.28 -11.33
C MET A 5 26.53 -1.01 -11.08
N LEU A 6 25.63 -1.41 -12.00
CA LEU A 6 24.19 -1.25 -11.78
C LEU A 6 23.66 -2.14 -10.66
N THR A 7 24.18 -3.37 -10.53
CA THR A 7 23.81 -4.28 -9.44
C THR A 7 24.33 -3.80 -8.08
N ILE A 8 25.53 -3.21 -8.05
CA ILE A 8 26.09 -2.62 -6.82
C ILE A 8 25.30 -1.35 -6.45
N LEU A 9 24.92 -0.51 -7.42
CA LEU A 9 24.12 0.70 -7.17
C LEU A 9 22.72 0.35 -6.64
N LEU A 10 22.06 -0.68 -7.18
CA LEU A 10 20.77 -1.17 -6.65
C LEU A 10 20.92 -1.74 -5.24
N SER A 11 22.02 -2.44 -4.94
CA SER A 11 22.26 -2.98 -3.60
C SER A 11 22.52 -1.90 -2.55
N VAL A 12 23.20 -0.81 -2.91
CA VAL A 12 23.45 0.33 -2.01
C VAL A 12 22.15 1.09 -1.71
N ILE A 13 21.24 1.20 -2.69
CA ILE A 13 19.90 1.80 -2.50
C ILE A 13 19.03 0.92 -1.59
N MET A 14 19.14 -0.41 -1.68
CA MET A 14 18.43 -1.32 -0.77
C MET A 14 19.00 -1.32 0.65
N THR A 15 20.31 -1.14 0.83
CA THR A 15 20.91 -1.08 2.19
C THR A 15 20.73 0.27 2.89
N MET A 16 20.48 1.36 2.17
CA MET A 16 20.20 2.67 2.77
C MET A 16 18.72 2.93 3.08
N SER A 17 17.80 2.04 2.68
CA SER A 17 16.36 2.18 2.91
C SER A 17 15.81 1.29 4.03
N MET A 18 16.66 0.48 4.67
CA MET A 18 16.32 -0.22 5.93
C MET A 18 16.83 0.52 7.18
N GLY A 19 17.28 1.76 7.02
CA GLY A 19 17.55 2.67 8.12
C GLY A 19 16.26 3.14 8.76
N SER A 20 15.85 2.46 9.83
CA SER A 20 14.98 3.02 10.85
C SER A 20 15.36 4.48 11.16
N ALA A 21 14.35 5.37 11.13
CA ALA A 21 14.37 6.70 11.75
C ALA A 21 15.24 7.83 11.15
N ALA A 22 15.50 7.88 9.83
CA ALA A 22 16.16 9.05 9.21
C ALA A 22 15.21 10.07 8.54
N PHE A 23 13.90 9.79 8.44
CA PHE A 23 12.93 10.65 7.74
C PHE A 23 12.49 11.92 8.50
N ALA A 24 13.04 12.20 9.69
CA ALA A 24 12.65 13.35 10.52
C ALA A 24 13.81 14.29 10.91
N ALA A 25 15.05 14.06 10.45
CA ALA A 25 16.20 14.81 10.95
C ALA A 25 16.43 16.17 10.27
N GLU A 26 15.96 16.39 9.04
CA GLU A 26 16.37 17.57 8.26
C GLU A 26 15.42 18.78 8.38
N GLN A 27 14.31 18.65 9.10
CA GLN A 27 13.41 19.77 9.45
C GLN A 27 13.33 20.08 10.95
N LEU A 28 14.07 19.35 11.80
CA LEU A 28 13.99 19.47 13.27
C LEU A 28 14.58 20.78 13.84
N ASN A 29 15.24 21.61 13.02
CA ASN A 29 15.99 22.76 13.52
C ASN A 29 15.16 24.04 13.72
N ASN A 30 13.83 24.03 13.56
CA ASN A 30 13.08 25.29 13.62
C ASN A 30 11.71 25.32 14.32
N ILE A 31 11.23 24.26 14.95
CA ILE A 31 9.99 24.38 15.75
C ILE A 31 10.12 23.58 17.04
N ASN A 32 10.36 24.32 18.12
CA ASN A 32 10.33 23.85 19.49
C ASN A 32 8.93 23.33 19.88
N ASN A 33 8.92 22.16 20.50
CA ASN A 33 8.09 21.74 21.62
C ASN A 33 6.56 21.77 21.46
N VAL A 34 6.00 20.64 21.04
CA VAL A 34 4.76 20.14 21.67
C VAL A 34 5.15 18.89 22.44
N SER A 35 5.69 19.09 23.65
CA SER A 35 5.82 18.03 24.64
C SER A 35 4.42 17.49 24.97
N LYS A 36 4.33 16.16 25.12
CA LYS A 36 3.17 15.40 25.61
C LYS A 36 2.20 16.27 26.42
N PRO A 37 1.01 16.65 25.92
CA PRO A 37 0.06 17.39 26.72
C PRO A 37 -0.37 16.49 27.87
N VAL A 38 -0.03 16.88 29.09
CA VAL A 38 -0.22 16.10 30.33
C VAL A 38 -1.72 15.83 30.64
N THR A 39 -2.65 16.28 29.79
CA THR A 39 -4.10 16.22 30.04
C THR A 39 -4.96 15.76 28.87
N MET A 40 -4.41 15.43 27.68
CA MET A 40 -5.26 15.03 26.55
C MET A 40 -5.73 13.58 26.70
N SER A 41 -7.04 13.36 26.67
CA SER A 41 -7.65 12.04 26.63
C SER A 41 -7.58 11.41 25.23
N MET A 42 -7.74 10.09 25.15
CA MET A 42 -7.80 9.35 23.88
C MET A 42 -8.89 9.89 22.95
N ASP A 43 -10.06 10.24 23.50
CA ASP A 43 -11.18 10.76 22.72
C ASP A 43 -10.88 12.15 22.16
N GLU A 44 -10.24 13.03 22.95
CA GLU A 44 -9.80 14.35 22.49
C GLU A 44 -8.73 14.23 21.39
N LEU A 45 -7.79 13.30 21.54
CA LEU A 45 -6.78 12.98 20.53
C LEU A 45 -7.42 12.55 19.22
N ILE A 46 -8.35 11.60 19.26
CA ILE A 46 -9.02 11.07 18.06
C ILE A 46 -9.88 12.14 17.40
N ASN A 47 -10.61 12.94 18.18
CA ASN A 47 -11.40 14.04 17.65
C ASN A 47 -10.51 15.09 16.97
N TYR A 48 -9.36 15.39 17.57
CA TYR A 48 -8.38 16.29 16.96
C TYR A 48 -7.85 15.71 15.64
N LEU A 49 -7.40 14.46 15.62
CA LEU A 49 -6.89 13.81 14.41
C LEU A 49 -7.95 13.76 13.30
N ASN A 50 -9.20 13.39 13.61
CA ASN A 50 -10.30 13.39 12.64
C ASN A 50 -10.74 14.79 12.19
N SER A 51 -10.31 15.87 12.87
CA SER A 51 -10.57 17.25 12.45
C SER A 51 -9.56 17.79 11.45
N ILE A 52 -8.41 17.12 11.30
CA ILE A 52 -7.36 17.52 10.36
C ILE A 52 -7.74 17.05 8.95
N ASP A 53 -7.61 17.95 7.98
CA ASP A 53 -7.67 17.60 6.57
C ASP A 53 -6.30 17.09 6.08
N PHE A 54 -6.21 15.78 5.85
CA PHE A 54 -5.03 15.12 5.28
C PHE A 54 -5.08 15.06 3.75
N GLY A 55 -6.10 15.63 3.11
CA GLY A 55 -6.33 15.54 1.67
C GLY A 55 -6.92 14.21 1.21
N SER A 56 -7.35 13.35 2.14
CA SER A 56 -8.06 12.10 1.87
C SER A 56 -8.92 11.69 3.07
N ASP A 57 -9.91 10.83 2.83
CA ASP A 57 -10.79 10.29 3.87
C ASP A 57 -10.02 9.31 4.77
N ILE A 58 -9.37 9.84 5.80
CA ILE A 58 -8.77 9.08 6.89
C ILE A 58 -9.72 9.11 8.08
N THR A 59 -9.94 7.95 8.70
CA THR A 59 -10.67 7.84 9.95
C THR A 59 -9.77 7.25 11.02
N PHE A 60 -9.60 7.99 12.12
CA PHE A 60 -8.87 7.58 13.31
C PHE A 60 -9.84 6.99 14.34
N ALA A 61 -9.43 5.89 14.95
CA ALA A 61 -10.19 5.18 15.97
C ALA A 61 -9.24 4.58 17.03
N PRO A 62 -9.70 4.31 18.26
CA PRO A 62 -8.85 3.71 19.27
C PRO A 62 -8.54 2.26 18.92
N LEU A 63 -7.29 1.84 19.05
CA LEU A 63 -6.90 0.44 18.94
C LEU A 63 -6.92 -0.19 20.33
N MET A 64 -7.70 -1.26 20.50
CA MET A 64 -7.78 -1.98 21.78
C MET A 64 -6.51 -2.79 22.11
N GLN A 65 -5.52 -2.80 21.21
CA GLN A 65 -4.30 -3.61 21.31
C GLN A 65 -3.09 -2.75 20.96
N THR A 66 -1.95 -3.01 21.62
CA THR A 66 -0.67 -2.33 21.37
C THR A 66 0.04 -2.83 20.10
N LYS A 67 -0.69 -3.53 19.22
CA LYS A 67 -0.21 -4.10 17.97
C LYS A 67 -1.31 -4.02 16.91
N SER A 68 -0.90 -3.79 15.67
CA SER A 68 -1.78 -3.95 14.50
C SER A 68 -1.41 -5.27 13.85
N SER A 69 -2.21 -6.32 14.09
CA SER A 69 -1.85 -7.71 13.73
C SER A 69 -0.51 -8.13 14.37
N ASN A 70 0.39 -8.78 13.62
CA ASN A 70 1.73 -9.19 14.06
C ASN A 70 2.78 -8.07 13.95
N GLN A 71 2.37 -6.82 13.74
CA GLN A 71 3.27 -5.67 13.58
C GLN A 71 3.17 -4.72 14.78
N ASP A 72 4.31 -4.16 15.17
CA ASP A 72 4.38 -3.13 16.19
C ASP A 72 3.82 -1.81 15.65
N LEU A 73 3.32 -0.96 16.57
CA LEU A 73 2.75 0.34 16.22
C LEU A 73 3.87 1.31 15.83
N ILE A 74 3.57 2.22 14.91
CA ILE A 74 4.47 3.32 14.57
C ILE A 74 4.38 4.37 15.67
N THR A 75 5.47 4.57 16.42
CA THR A 75 5.51 5.53 17.52
C THR A 75 5.74 6.95 17.01
N PHE A 76 4.97 7.89 17.57
CA PHE A 76 5.07 9.32 17.30
C PHE A 76 5.18 10.10 18.61
N ASP A 77 6.12 11.05 18.64
CA ASP A 77 6.35 11.91 19.80
C ASP A 77 5.58 13.22 19.69
N SER A 78 4.95 13.51 18.55
CA SER A 78 4.07 14.66 18.37
C SER A 78 2.96 14.44 17.33
N LEU A 79 1.88 15.21 17.45
CA LEU A 79 0.78 15.23 16.46
C LEU A 79 1.22 15.82 15.12
N TYR A 80 2.22 16.71 15.15
CA TYR A 80 2.79 17.29 13.95
C TYR A 80 3.49 16.22 13.08
N GLU A 81 4.22 15.29 13.69
CA GLU A 81 4.83 14.18 12.98
C GLU A 81 3.79 13.25 12.34
N VAL A 82 2.67 13.01 13.04
CA VAL A 82 1.54 12.24 12.48
C VAL A 82 0.97 12.96 11.27
N GLU A 83 0.77 14.28 11.36
CA GLU A 83 0.26 15.09 10.25
C GLU A 83 1.17 15.04 9.02
N ILE A 84 2.47 15.26 9.22
CA ILE A 84 3.46 15.15 8.13
C ILE A 84 3.44 13.74 7.56
N TYR A 85 3.49 12.70 8.40
CA TYR A 85 3.53 11.32 7.95
C TYR A 85 2.39 11.00 6.99
N PHE A 86 1.15 11.33 7.36
CA PHE A 86 -0.01 11.06 6.50
C PHE A 86 -0.04 11.95 5.26
N LYS A 87 0.31 13.24 5.37
CA LYS A 87 0.41 14.12 4.20
C LYS A 87 1.47 13.64 3.20
N GLU A 88 2.62 13.18 3.67
CA GLU A 88 3.64 12.60 2.79
C GLU A 88 3.21 11.26 2.19
N LEU A 89 2.62 10.38 3.01
CA LEU A 89 2.12 9.07 2.58
C LEU A 89 1.06 9.19 1.49
N LEU A 90 0.18 10.19 1.58
CA LEU A 90 -0.98 10.33 0.70
C LEU A 90 -0.75 11.31 -0.45
N VAL A 91 -0.18 12.49 -0.18
CA VAL A 91 -0.03 13.56 -1.17
C VAL A 91 1.26 13.41 -1.96
N LYS A 92 2.43 13.36 -1.30
CA LYS A 92 3.72 13.27 -2.01
C LYS A 92 3.88 11.95 -2.75
N ARG A 93 3.34 10.85 -2.21
CA ARG A 93 3.38 9.58 -2.94
C ARG A 93 2.41 9.55 -4.10
N ALA A 94 1.26 10.23 -4.07
CA ALA A 94 0.38 10.38 -5.23
C ALA A 94 1.08 11.04 -6.42
N GLU A 95 1.85 12.10 -6.14
CA GLU A 95 2.68 12.78 -7.14
C GLU A 95 3.75 11.82 -7.68
N THR A 96 4.37 11.02 -6.82
CA THR A 96 5.37 10.02 -7.22
C THR A 96 4.76 8.90 -8.08
N THR A 97 3.52 8.46 -7.81
CA THR A 97 2.80 7.47 -8.64
C THR A 97 2.57 7.99 -10.07
N GLN A 98 2.39 9.31 -10.25
CA GLN A 98 2.25 9.92 -11.57
C GLN A 98 3.56 9.93 -12.37
N PHE A 99 4.71 10.13 -11.70
CA PHE A 99 6.03 10.13 -12.34
C PHE A 99 6.64 8.73 -12.50
N GLY A 100 6.25 7.77 -11.66
CA GLY A 100 6.83 6.44 -11.53
C GLY A 100 6.22 5.33 -12.38
N GLN A 101 5.55 5.62 -13.51
CA GLN A 101 5.13 4.60 -14.49
C GLN A 101 6.32 3.96 -15.24
N SER A 102 7.46 3.79 -14.59
CA SER A 102 8.49 2.86 -15.02
C SER A 102 7.95 1.43 -14.83
N LYS A 103 7.25 0.93 -15.87
CA LYS A 103 6.89 -0.47 -16.15
C LYS A 103 6.76 -1.35 -14.91
N PRO A 104 5.55 -1.55 -14.37
CA PRO A 104 5.37 -2.47 -13.27
C PRO A 104 5.83 -3.87 -13.70
N GLN A 105 6.72 -4.47 -12.94
CA GLN A 105 7.22 -5.81 -13.20
C GLN A 105 6.11 -6.81 -12.84
N SER A 106 5.53 -7.43 -13.87
CA SER A 106 4.53 -8.48 -13.77
C SER A 106 5.23 -9.83 -13.70
N GLU A 107 4.90 -10.64 -12.70
CA GLU A 107 5.32 -12.05 -12.64
C GLU A 107 4.07 -12.92 -12.59
N ASN A 108 3.84 -13.68 -13.68
CA ASN A 108 2.74 -14.64 -13.75
C ASN A 108 3.23 -15.98 -13.19
N HIS A 109 2.63 -16.42 -12.08
CA HIS A 109 2.86 -17.77 -11.56
C HIS A 109 1.66 -18.64 -11.85
N THR A 110 1.71 -19.31 -12.99
CA THR A 110 0.64 -20.21 -13.44
C THR A 110 0.92 -21.62 -12.91
N THR A 111 0.17 -22.05 -11.89
CA THR A 111 0.07 -23.49 -11.61
C THR A 111 -0.89 -24.11 -12.60
N ARG A 112 -0.33 -24.59 -13.72
CA ARG A 112 -0.95 -25.34 -14.82
C ARG A 112 -1.65 -24.47 -15.88
N ALA A 113 -1.12 -24.49 -17.11
CA ALA A 113 -1.92 -24.78 -18.32
C ALA A 113 -1.07 -24.68 -19.61
N ASN A 114 -0.22 -25.69 -19.88
CA ASN A 114 0.35 -25.88 -21.22
C ASN A 114 -0.65 -26.53 -22.21
N THR A 115 -1.91 -26.71 -21.83
CA THR A 115 -3.01 -27.18 -22.68
C THR A 115 -4.30 -26.44 -22.30
N ALA A 116 -4.73 -25.51 -23.13
CA ALA A 116 -5.87 -24.64 -22.85
C ALA A 116 -7.18 -25.23 -23.36
N ASN A 117 -8.06 -25.69 -22.47
CA ASN A 117 -9.44 -25.97 -22.84
C ASN A 117 -10.31 -24.75 -22.56
N THR A 118 -11.45 -24.64 -23.22
CA THR A 118 -12.44 -23.60 -22.89
C THR A 118 -13.02 -23.87 -21.51
N GLY A 119 -13.06 -22.87 -20.62
CA GLY A 119 -13.53 -23.07 -19.25
C GLY A 119 -13.25 -21.91 -18.28
N TRP A 120 -13.65 -22.11 -17.03
CA TRP A 120 -13.37 -21.18 -15.93
C TRP A 120 -12.02 -21.47 -15.29
N TYR A 121 -11.28 -20.42 -15.02
CA TYR A 121 -9.96 -20.45 -14.41
C TYR A 121 -9.87 -19.44 -13.27
N THR A 122 -9.06 -19.79 -12.28
CA THR A 122 -8.60 -18.88 -11.22
C THR A 122 -7.09 -18.82 -11.30
N ASN A 123 -6.54 -17.62 -11.32
CA ASN A 123 -5.10 -17.40 -11.37
C ASN A 123 -4.72 -16.25 -10.45
N THR A 124 -3.45 -16.18 -10.09
CA THR A 124 -2.92 -15.16 -9.21
C THR A 124 -2.05 -14.21 -10.00
N CYS A 125 -2.43 -12.94 -10.03
CA CYS A 125 -1.70 -11.87 -10.70
C CYS A 125 -0.91 -11.05 -9.67
N TRP A 126 0.31 -10.67 -10.04
CA TRP A 126 1.17 -9.86 -9.20
C TRP A 126 1.68 -8.63 -9.94
N TRP A 127 1.72 -7.49 -9.27
CA TRP A 127 2.39 -6.30 -9.76
C TRP A 127 2.92 -5.46 -8.61
N TRP A 128 3.93 -4.65 -8.91
CA TRP A 128 4.44 -3.65 -7.97
C TRP A 128 3.69 -2.34 -8.12
N GLY A 129 3.34 -1.70 -7.00
CA GLY A 129 2.69 -0.40 -7.02
C GLY A 129 1.22 -0.42 -7.39
N GLY A 130 0.77 0.68 -7.98
CA GLY A 130 -0.62 0.89 -8.42
C GLY A 130 -1.45 1.82 -7.53
N GLY A 131 -0.89 2.25 -6.40
CA GLY A 131 -1.45 3.26 -5.49
C GLY A 131 -0.35 4.05 -4.78
N ASN A 132 -0.77 5.10 -4.08
CA ASN A 132 0.06 6.03 -3.33
C ASN A 132 0.78 5.31 -2.18
N THR A 133 0.10 4.43 -1.46
CA THR A 133 0.72 3.73 -0.32
C THR A 133 1.46 2.46 -0.73
N SER A 134 1.12 1.91 -1.92
CA SER A 134 1.65 0.67 -2.47
C SER A 134 2.94 0.83 -3.31
N LEU A 135 3.53 2.01 -3.44
CA LEU A 135 4.62 2.28 -4.41
C LEU A 135 5.81 1.30 -4.33
N LEU A 136 6.14 0.80 -3.13
CA LEU A 136 7.21 -0.19 -2.89
C LEU A 136 6.68 -1.55 -2.40
N SER A 137 5.41 -1.80 -2.64
CA SER A 137 4.71 -2.99 -2.21
C SER A 137 4.26 -3.80 -3.42
N ARG A 138 4.35 -5.13 -3.27
CA ARG A 138 3.87 -6.07 -4.28
C ARG A 138 2.42 -6.39 -3.97
N THR A 139 1.54 -6.04 -4.90
CA THR A 139 0.13 -6.37 -4.86
C THR A 139 -0.10 -7.72 -5.52
N ASN A 140 -0.92 -8.52 -4.87
CA ASN A 140 -1.46 -9.79 -5.31
C ASN A 140 -2.95 -9.62 -5.57
N ALA A 141 -3.45 -10.16 -6.66
CA ALA A 141 -4.88 -10.37 -6.84
C ALA A 141 -5.16 -11.80 -7.30
N GLU A 142 -6.12 -12.45 -6.66
CA GLU A 142 -6.74 -13.66 -7.18
C GLU A 142 -7.81 -13.27 -8.20
N VAL A 143 -7.63 -13.72 -9.44
CA VAL A 143 -8.43 -13.36 -10.59
C VAL A 143 -9.12 -14.59 -11.13
N ARG A 144 -10.46 -14.53 -11.17
CA ARG A 144 -11.30 -15.54 -11.80
C ARG A 144 -11.76 -15.04 -13.17
N PHE A 145 -11.58 -15.86 -14.20
CA PHE A 145 -11.95 -15.53 -15.57
C PHE A 145 -12.45 -16.75 -16.36
N TYR A 146 -13.22 -16.49 -17.41
CA TYR A 146 -13.58 -17.48 -18.41
C TYR A 146 -12.63 -17.38 -19.60
N TYR A 147 -12.01 -18.49 -19.99
CA TYR A 147 -11.14 -18.55 -21.15
C TYR A 147 -11.81 -19.30 -22.29
N ASN A 148 -11.82 -18.71 -23.48
CA ASN A 148 -12.31 -19.34 -24.70
C ASN A 148 -11.53 -18.82 -25.91
N ASN A 149 -11.04 -19.73 -26.76
CA ASN A 149 -10.40 -19.39 -28.05
C ASN A 149 -9.36 -18.25 -27.98
N GLY A 150 -8.43 -18.30 -27.01
CA GLY A 150 -7.39 -17.27 -26.89
C GLY A 150 -7.81 -16.00 -26.14
N VAL A 151 -9.06 -15.90 -25.68
CA VAL A 151 -9.61 -14.70 -25.05
C VAL A 151 -10.06 -14.99 -23.62
N ALA A 152 -9.70 -14.09 -22.69
CA ALA A 152 -10.23 -14.04 -21.34
C ALA A 152 -11.40 -13.06 -21.26
N SER A 153 -12.53 -13.52 -20.71
CA SER A 153 -13.75 -12.75 -20.46
C SER A 153 -14.30 -13.02 -19.06
N ASN A 154 -15.29 -12.25 -18.62
CA ASN A 154 -15.89 -12.36 -17.28
C ASN A 154 -14.83 -12.37 -16.17
N ILE A 155 -13.92 -11.41 -16.25
CA ILE A 155 -12.77 -11.31 -15.35
C ILE A 155 -13.22 -10.60 -14.07
N SER A 156 -13.01 -11.24 -12.93
CA SER A 156 -13.36 -10.74 -11.60
C SER A 156 -12.19 -10.97 -10.65
N VAL A 157 -12.07 -10.12 -9.63
CA VAL A 157 -11.09 -10.30 -8.56
C VAL A 157 -11.85 -10.87 -7.36
N THR A 158 -11.37 -12.00 -6.83
CA THR A 158 -12.00 -12.70 -5.70
C THR A 158 -11.36 -12.34 -4.37
N ASP A 159 -10.05 -12.07 -4.37
CA ASP A 159 -9.30 -11.67 -3.20
C ASP A 159 -8.05 -10.90 -3.61
N SER A 160 -7.43 -10.20 -2.66
CA SER A 160 -6.16 -9.52 -2.86
C SER A 160 -5.34 -9.43 -1.57
N TYR A 161 -4.02 -9.38 -1.75
CA TYR A 161 -3.13 -9.09 -0.65
C TYR A 161 -1.86 -8.36 -1.06
N MET A 162 -1.17 -7.77 -0.11
CA MET A 162 0.02 -6.98 -0.39
C MET A 162 1.19 -7.32 0.53
N THR A 163 2.41 -7.18 0.00
CA THR A 163 3.60 -7.08 0.85
C THR A 163 3.70 -5.63 1.35
N GLY A 164 3.04 -5.34 2.47
CA GLY A 164 2.70 -3.99 2.91
C GLY A 164 3.83 -3.13 3.51
N ILE A 165 3.42 -1.95 3.98
CA ILE A 165 4.17 -0.99 4.80
C ILE A 165 4.28 -1.55 6.23
N VAL A 166 5.40 -1.31 6.92
CA VAL A 166 5.57 -1.70 8.33
C VAL A 166 4.55 -0.95 9.21
N GLY A 167 3.81 -1.68 10.04
CA GLY A 167 2.76 -1.15 10.92
C GLY A 167 1.38 -1.05 10.25
N ALA A 168 1.22 -1.50 9.01
CA ALA A 168 -0.01 -1.43 8.24
C ALA A 168 -0.59 -2.81 7.94
N THR A 169 -1.90 -2.94 8.13
CA THR A 169 -2.70 -4.08 7.68
C THR A 169 -3.63 -3.64 6.55
N TRP A 170 -4.02 -4.56 5.69
CA TRP A 170 -4.93 -4.31 4.58
C TRP A 170 -6.10 -5.28 4.63
N THR A 171 -7.24 -4.88 4.06
CA THR A 171 -8.41 -5.75 3.90
C THR A 171 -9.01 -5.52 2.52
N HIS A 172 -9.16 -6.59 1.75
CA HIS A 172 -9.83 -6.56 0.46
C HIS A 172 -11.28 -6.09 0.63
N ARG A 173 -11.70 -5.11 -0.18
CA ARG A 173 -13.10 -4.63 -0.23
C ARG A 173 -13.80 -5.11 -1.48
N SER A 174 -13.16 -4.86 -2.61
CA SER A 174 -13.69 -5.21 -3.92
C SER A 174 -12.56 -5.20 -4.95
N GLY A 175 -12.80 -5.85 -6.07
CA GLY A 175 -11.92 -5.69 -7.23
C GLY A 175 -12.66 -5.90 -8.53
N SER A 176 -12.07 -5.38 -9.59
CA SER A 176 -12.60 -5.43 -10.93
C SER A 176 -11.46 -5.61 -11.93
N ALA A 177 -11.78 -6.07 -13.12
CA ALA A 177 -10.80 -6.19 -14.18
C ALA A 177 -11.43 -5.79 -15.52
N THR A 178 -10.68 -5.00 -16.30
CA THR A 178 -11.08 -4.57 -17.64
C THR A 178 -10.23 -5.31 -18.66
N SER A 179 -10.87 -6.13 -19.51
CA SER A 179 -10.18 -6.81 -20.61
C SER A 179 -9.54 -5.79 -21.57
N LYS A 180 -8.32 -6.09 -22.01
CA LYS A 180 -7.56 -5.35 -23.03
C LYS A 180 -7.39 -6.17 -24.32
N GLY A 181 -8.12 -7.27 -24.45
CA GLY A 181 -8.05 -8.19 -25.58
C GLY A 181 -7.12 -9.38 -25.32
N GLY A 182 -7.42 -10.50 -25.98
CA GLY A 182 -6.74 -11.77 -25.72
C GLY A 182 -6.87 -12.18 -24.25
N ILE A 183 -5.76 -12.54 -23.63
CA ILE A 183 -5.67 -12.92 -22.20
C ILE A 183 -5.23 -11.76 -21.31
N ASN A 184 -5.26 -10.53 -21.80
CA ASN A 184 -4.74 -9.37 -21.09
C ASN A 184 -5.86 -8.56 -20.43
N ALA A 185 -5.62 -8.05 -19.23
CA ALA A 185 -6.54 -7.20 -18.50
C ALA A 185 -5.80 -6.16 -17.64
N VAL A 186 -6.49 -5.07 -17.32
CA VAL A 186 -6.10 -4.14 -16.25
C VAL A 186 -6.94 -4.48 -15.03
N ILE A 187 -6.29 -4.76 -13.92
CA ILE A 187 -6.91 -5.13 -12.65
C ILE A 187 -6.97 -3.89 -11.75
N LYS A 188 -8.10 -3.71 -11.09
CA LYS A 188 -8.30 -2.71 -10.04
C LYS A 188 -8.72 -3.41 -8.77
N VAL A 189 -8.09 -3.05 -7.67
CA VAL A 189 -8.39 -3.60 -6.35
C VAL A 189 -8.61 -2.44 -5.40
N THR A 190 -9.75 -2.41 -4.74
CA THR A 190 -10.04 -1.46 -3.67
C THR A 190 -9.86 -2.16 -2.34
N GLU A 191 -9.10 -1.54 -1.45
CA GLU A 191 -8.75 -2.07 -0.15
C GLU A 191 -8.93 -1.01 0.93
N THR A 192 -9.12 -1.45 2.17
CA THR A 192 -9.00 -0.60 3.35
C THR A 192 -7.67 -0.88 4.02
N TRP A 193 -6.90 0.18 4.22
CA TRP A 193 -5.69 0.17 5.02
C TRP A 193 -6.03 0.49 6.47
N LEU A 194 -5.30 -0.13 7.39
CA LEU A 194 -5.28 0.21 8.80
C LEU A 194 -3.83 0.29 9.28
N ILE A 195 -3.39 1.51 9.58
CA ILE A 195 -2.06 1.79 10.12
C ILE A 195 -2.18 1.93 11.64
N GLY A 196 -1.41 1.14 12.37
CA GLY A 196 -1.31 1.23 13.82
C GLY A 196 -0.30 2.28 14.25
N LEU A 197 -0.73 3.21 15.10
CA LEU A 197 0.04 4.32 15.61
C LEU A 197 0.09 4.24 17.14
N ASP A 198 1.23 4.60 17.72
CA ASP A 198 1.36 4.87 19.14
C ASP A 198 1.71 6.34 19.32
N ILE A 199 0.74 7.14 19.74
CA ILE A 199 0.91 8.57 19.95
C ILE A 199 0.92 8.78 21.46
N TRP A 200 2.09 9.11 22.04
CA TRP A 200 2.22 9.37 23.47
C TRP A 200 1.84 8.21 24.41
N GLY A 201 1.81 6.96 23.93
CA GLY A 201 1.33 5.79 24.65
C GLY A 201 -0.13 5.45 24.38
N PHE A 202 -0.81 6.21 23.52
CA PHE A 202 -2.17 5.93 23.07
C PHE A 202 -2.15 5.11 21.77
N PRO A 203 -2.65 3.86 21.78
CA PRO A 203 -2.77 3.06 20.58
C PRO A 203 -3.94 3.56 19.71
N VAL A 204 -3.63 4.07 18.52
CA VAL A 204 -4.61 4.65 17.57
C VAL A 204 -4.48 3.97 16.22
N GLY A 205 -5.61 3.63 15.61
CA GLY A 205 -5.68 3.08 14.26
C GLY A 205 -6.13 4.15 13.28
N ALA A 206 -5.35 4.36 12.22
CA ALA A 206 -5.74 5.21 11.10
C ALA A 206 -6.17 4.34 9.93
N SER A 207 -7.40 4.53 9.46
CA SER A 207 -7.97 3.77 8.35
C SER A 207 -8.29 4.65 7.16
N PHE A 208 -7.99 4.18 5.96
CA PHE A 208 -8.33 4.86 4.72
C PHE A 208 -8.53 3.84 3.60
N ASN A 209 -9.29 4.21 2.57
CA ASN A 209 -9.50 3.37 1.40
C ASN A 209 -8.56 3.77 0.28
N GLU A 210 -8.04 2.78 -0.43
CA GLU A 210 -7.23 3.00 -1.62
C GLU A 210 -7.66 2.07 -2.74
N THR A 211 -7.58 2.56 -3.99
CA THR A 211 -7.77 1.70 -5.17
C THR A 211 -6.47 1.58 -5.94
N LEU A 212 -5.94 0.37 -5.97
CA LEU A 212 -4.73 -0.02 -6.67
C LEU A 212 -5.07 -0.41 -8.10
N THR A 213 -4.39 0.19 -9.08
CA THR A 213 -4.55 -0.16 -10.49
C THR A 213 -3.28 -0.80 -11.03
N SER A 214 -3.41 -2.00 -11.58
CA SER A 214 -2.31 -2.72 -12.22
C SER A 214 -1.97 -2.11 -13.60
N PRO A 215 -0.80 -2.40 -14.18
CA PRO A 215 -0.64 -2.25 -15.63
C PRO A 215 -1.51 -3.29 -16.36
N THR A 216 -1.42 -3.33 -17.68
CA THR A 216 -1.94 -4.47 -18.44
C THR A 216 -1.15 -5.73 -18.08
N LEU A 217 -1.83 -6.70 -17.47
CA LEU A 217 -1.30 -8.00 -17.07
C LEU A 217 -1.96 -9.10 -17.90
N SER A 218 -1.24 -10.19 -18.14
CA SER A 218 -1.86 -11.40 -18.64
C SER A 218 -2.48 -12.16 -17.46
N VAL A 219 -3.78 -12.43 -17.50
CA VAL A 219 -4.49 -13.08 -16.38
C VAL A 219 -4.33 -14.60 -16.40
N ARG A 220 -3.64 -15.15 -17.39
CA ARG A 220 -3.52 -16.59 -17.62
C ARG A 220 -2.10 -17.09 -17.44
#